data_AF-A0A6T1FLR2-F1
#
_entry.id   AF-A0A6T1FLR2-F1
#
_cell.length_a   1.000
_cell.length_b   1.000
_cell.length_c   1.000
_cell.angle_alpha   90.00
_cell.angle_beta   90.00
_cell.angle_gamma   90.00
#
_symmetry.space_group_name_H-M   'P 1'
#
loop_
_entity.id
_entity.type
_entity.pdbx_description
1 polymer ?
#
loop_
_entity_poly.entity_id
_entity_poly.type
_entity_poly.pdbx_seq_one_letter_code
_entity_poly.pdbx_strand_id
1 'polypeptide(L)'
;MASRSRILRAFAQSRPRRGGGFGSPRDHEPVWIENWNKNTRQGKDSLDWFFRAFNSLKIYEVFLKSSPRFYGFMVCGGIVGGYYWSRTWDHIWNYINQGKLYAHNPYVYPPPEED
;
A
#
# COMPACT_ATOMS: atom_id res chain seq x y z
N MET A 1 28.60 4.48 -42.44
CA MET A 1 27.18 4.65 -42.87
C MET A 1 26.26 3.65 -42.15
N ALA A 2 26.13 3.72 -40.81
CA ALA A 2 25.35 2.72 -40.06
C ALA A 2 24.35 3.30 -39.04
N SER A 3 24.36 4.61 -38.76
CA SER A 3 23.39 5.23 -37.82
C SER A 3 22.06 5.59 -38.49
N ARG A 4 22.09 5.99 -39.77
CA ARG A 4 20.88 6.36 -40.53
C ARG A 4 19.90 5.19 -40.73
N SER A 5 20.38 3.94 -40.74
CA SER A 5 19.53 2.76 -40.94
C SER A 5 18.75 2.32 -39.69
N ARG A 6 19.23 2.67 -38.48
CA ARG A 6 18.53 2.35 -37.22
C ARG A 6 17.35 3.28 -36.96
N ILE A 7 17.52 4.57 -37.26
CA ILE A 7 16.46 5.58 -37.10
C ILE A 7 15.30 5.27 -38.06
N LEU A 8 15.59 4.97 -39.33
CA LEU A 8 14.56 4.60 -40.31
C LEU A 8 13.83 3.29 -39.96
N ARG A 9 14.51 2.33 -39.31
CA ARG A 9 13.85 1.10 -38.81
C ARG A 9 12.92 1.36 -37.62
N ALA A 10 13.26 2.30 -36.74
CA ALA A 10 12.40 2.67 -35.60
C ALA A 10 11.10 3.34 -36.08
N PHE A 11 11.15 4.17 -37.12
CA PHE A 11 9.96 4.78 -37.73
C PHE A 11 9.15 3.80 -38.60
N ALA A 12 9.77 2.73 -39.12
CA ALA A 12 9.05 1.70 -39.89
C ALA A 12 8.20 0.76 -39.00
N GLN A 13 8.46 0.70 -37.69
CA GLN A 13 7.72 -0.12 -36.73
C GLN A 13 6.45 0.56 -36.17
N SER A 14 6.23 1.85 -36.44
CA SER A 14 5.03 2.59 -36.03
C SER A 14 3.90 2.52 -37.07
N ARG A 15 3.70 1.37 -37.72
CA ARG A 15 2.52 1.17 -38.57
C ARG A 15 1.29 0.97 -37.67
N PRO A 16 0.25 1.80 -37.77
CA PRO A 16 -1.02 1.51 -37.11
C PRO A 16 -1.57 0.21 -37.69
N ARG A 17 -1.91 -0.75 -36.83
CA ARG A 17 -2.51 -2.02 -37.24
C ARG A 17 -3.92 -1.74 -37.74
N ARG A 18 -4.12 -1.79 -39.06
CA ARG A 18 -5.45 -1.97 -39.67
C ARG A 18 -5.88 -3.41 -39.42
N GLY A 19 -6.44 -3.69 -38.24
CA GLY A 19 -6.90 -5.04 -37.91
C GLY A 19 -7.28 -5.18 -36.45
N GLY A 20 -8.41 -4.60 -36.07
CA GLY A 20 -9.03 -4.75 -34.76
C GLY A 20 -10.10 -3.69 -34.54
N GLY A 21 -11.36 -4.13 -34.43
CA GLY A 21 -12.45 -3.42 -33.75
C GLY A 21 -12.73 -1.96 -34.12
N PHE A 22 -13.83 -1.72 -34.83
CA PHE A 22 -14.42 -0.38 -34.91
C PHE A 22 -14.98 -0.02 -33.52
N GLY A 23 -14.34 0.91 -32.80
CA GLY A 23 -15.01 1.63 -31.69
C GLY A 23 -14.30 1.71 -30.32
N SER A 24 -13.12 1.13 -30.10
CA SER A 24 -12.38 1.34 -28.85
C SER A 24 -11.25 2.36 -29.05
N PRO A 25 -11.22 3.50 -28.31
CA PRO A 25 -10.15 4.49 -28.38
C PRO A 25 -8.73 3.95 -28.07
N ARG A 26 -8.64 2.71 -27.55
CA ARG A 26 -7.38 2.03 -27.21
C ARG A 26 -6.83 1.16 -28.34
N ASP A 27 -7.59 0.95 -29.41
CA ASP A 27 -7.22 0.02 -30.48
C ASP A 27 -6.20 0.61 -31.48
N HIS A 28 -5.83 1.87 -31.29
CA HIS A 28 -4.90 2.61 -32.15
C HIS A 28 -3.57 2.96 -31.47
N GLU A 29 -3.32 2.44 -30.27
CA GLU A 29 -2.10 2.71 -29.54
C GLU A 29 -0.90 2.05 -30.27
N PRO A 30 0.18 2.80 -30.58
CA PRO A 30 1.36 2.22 -31.20
C PRO A 30 2.00 1.17 -30.28
N VAL A 31 2.54 0.10 -30.89
CA VAL A 31 3.05 -1.12 -30.21
C VAL A 31 4.06 -0.82 -29.10
N TRP A 32 4.82 0.27 -29.20
CA TRP A 32 5.75 0.67 -28.16
C TRP A 32 5.05 1.13 -26.88
N ILE A 33 3.88 1.79 -26.97
CA ILE A 33 3.05 2.19 -25.82
C ILE A 33 2.43 0.95 -25.17
N GLU A 34 1.94 0.01 -25.97
CA GLU A 34 1.37 -1.25 -25.46
C GLU A 34 2.44 -2.07 -24.70
N ASN A 35 3.65 -2.18 -25.26
CA ASN A 35 4.78 -2.84 -24.61
C ASN A 35 5.29 -2.08 -23.37
N TRP A 36 5.21 -0.74 -23.37
CA TRP A 36 5.52 0.08 -22.21
C TRP A 36 4.51 -0.13 -21.08
N ASN A 37 3.22 -0.16 -21.41
CA ASN A 37 2.12 -0.41 -20.47
C ASN A 37 2.22 -1.82 -19.86
N LYS A 38 2.59 -2.85 -20.65
CA LYS A 38 2.84 -4.21 -20.13
C LYS A 38 3.99 -4.30 -19.12
N ASN A 39 4.97 -3.40 -19.23
CA ASN A 39 6.11 -3.31 -18.32
C ASN A 39 5.86 -2.43 -17.09
N THR A 40 4.68 -1.81 -16.97
CA THR A 40 4.34 -1.00 -15.81
C THR A 40 4.20 -1.90 -14.57
N ARG A 41 4.76 -1.46 -13.44
CA ARG A 41 4.77 -2.21 -12.16
C ARG A 41 3.41 -2.19 -11.43
N GLN A 42 2.43 -1.46 -11.96
CA GLN A 42 1.07 -1.40 -11.41
C GLN A 42 0.46 -2.81 -11.34
N GLY A 43 0.02 -3.23 -10.14
CA GLY A 43 -0.57 -4.55 -9.91
C GLY A 43 0.41 -5.69 -9.61
N LYS A 44 1.73 -5.45 -9.59
CA LYS A 44 2.74 -6.48 -9.30
C LYS A 44 3.27 -6.46 -7.86
N ASP A 45 2.96 -5.43 -7.08
CA ASP A 45 3.33 -5.38 -5.66
C ASP A 45 2.30 -6.12 -4.80
N SER A 46 2.76 -6.94 -3.85
CA SER A 46 1.91 -7.64 -2.89
C SER A 46 1.08 -6.70 -2.01
N LEU A 47 1.44 -5.42 -1.96
CA LEU A 47 0.73 -4.34 -1.27
C LEU A 47 -0.15 -3.48 -2.20
N ASP A 48 -0.28 -3.81 -3.49
CA ASP A 48 -1.09 -3.02 -4.43
C ASP A 48 -2.57 -2.96 -4.00
N TRP A 49 -3.08 -4.01 -3.35
CA TRP A 49 -4.43 -4.02 -2.77
C TRP A 49 -4.61 -2.97 -1.66
N PHE A 50 -3.58 -2.78 -0.83
CA PHE A 50 -3.58 -1.78 0.24
C PHE A 50 -3.57 -0.37 -0.35
N PHE A 51 -2.71 -0.11 -1.33
CA PHE A 51 -2.65 1.22 -1.97
C PHE A 51 -3.93 1.53 -2.77
N ARG A 52 -4.55 0.53 -3.41
CA ARG A 52 -5.86 0.69 -4.05
C ARG A 52 -6.97 0.99 -3.03
N ALA A 53 -7.01 0.25 -1.93
CA ALA A 53 -7.98 0.49 -0.86
C ALA A 53 -7.76 1.89 -0.23
N PHE A 54 -6.52 2.26 0.04
CA PHE A 54 -6.17 3.56 0.61
C PHE A 54 -6.52 4.72 -0.34
N ASN A 55 -6.26 4.60 -1.64
CA ASN A 55 -6.71 5.57 -2.64
C ASN A 55 -8.24 5.60 -2.77
N SER A 56 -8.92 4.46 -2.65
CA SER A 56 -10.39 4.40 -2.72
C SER A 56 -11.06 5.14 -1.56
N LEU A 57 -10.39 5.21 -0.40
CA LEU A 57 -10.89 5.96 0.76
C LEU A 57 -10.88 7.47 0.53
N LYS A 58 -10.27 7.97 -0.56
CA LYS A 58 -10.25 9.39 -0.94
C LYS A 58 -9.87 10.32 0.22
N ILE A 59 -9.02 9.84 1.13
CA ILE A 59 -8.62 10.54 2.36
C ILE A 59 -8.09 11.94 2.04
N TYR A 60 -7.38 12.08 0.91
CA TYR A 60 -6.90 13.36 0.43
C TYR A 60 -8.02 14.36 0.11
N GLU A 61 -9.05 13.92 -0.63
CA GLU A 61 -10.19 14.78 -0.99
C GLU A 61 -11.03 15.16 0.23
N VAL A 62 -11.17 14.24 1.19
CA VAL A 62 -12.06 14.39 2.35
C VAL A 62 -11.40 15.21 3.48
N PHE A 63 -10.13 14.93 3.79
CA PHE A 63 -9.47 15.47 4.98
C PHE A 63 -8.33 16.45 4.66
N LEU A 64 -7.55 16.24 3.59
CA LEU A 64 -6.36 17.07 3.31
C LEU A 64 -6.65 18.38 2.55
N LYS A 65 -7.84 18.56 1.96
CA LYS A 65 -8.17 19.78 1.19
C LYS A 65 -8.48 21.00 2.06
N SER A 66 -8.89 20.82 3.31
CA SER A 66 -9.24 21.90 4.23
C SER A 66 -8.45 21.81 5.53
N SER A 67 -7.74 22.89 5.88
CA SER A 67 -6.84 22.97 7.04
C SER A 67 -7.48 22.53 8.38
N PRO A 68 -8.75 22.83 8.69
CA PRO A 68 -9.36 22.40 9.95
C PRO A 68 -9.66 20.89 10.00
N ARG A 69 -10.11 20.30 8.89
CA ARG A 69 -10.40 18.85 8.82
C ARG A 69 -9.13 18.03 8.83
N PHE A 70 -8.05 18.56 8.25
CA PHE A 70 -6.72 17.95 8.31
C PHE A 70 -6.22 17.84 9.75
N TYR A 71 -6.32 18.92 10.53
CA TYR A 71 -5.90 18.92 11.93
C TYR A 71 -6.71 17.92 12.77
N GLY A 72 -8.04 17.91 12.63
CA GLY A 72 -8.90 16.95 13.32
C GLY A 72 -8.59 15.50 12.93
N PHE A 73 -8.35 15.22 11.65
CA PHE A 73 -7.96 13.90 11.17
C PHE A 73 -6.60 13.46 11.74
N MET A 74 -5.61 14.36 11.77
CA MET A 74 -4.29 14.08 12.33
C MET A 74 -4.34 13.78 13.83
N VAL A 75 -5.07 14.59 14.60
CA VAL A 75 -5.19 14.41 16.06
C VAL A 75 -5.98 13.14 16.39
N CYS A 76 -7.15 12.96 15.79
CA CYS A 76 -7.97 11.76 16.02
C CYS A 76 -7.25 10.49 15.54
N GLY A 77 -6.63 10.54 14.36
CA GLY A 77 -5.84 9.45 13.82
C GLY A 77 -4.63 9.11 14.69
N GLY A 78 -3.97 10.12 15.27
CA GLY A 78 -2.86 9.94 16.20
C GLY A 78 -3.29 9.29 17.52
N ILE A 79 -4.41 9.72 18.10
CA ILE A 79 -4.94 9.14 19.34
C ILE A 79 -5.38 7.70 19.13
N VAL A 80 -6.20 7.46 18.11
CA VAL A 80 -6.72 6.12 17.80
C VAL A 80 -5.58 5.20 17.37
N GLY A 81 -4.75 5.64 16.43
CA GLY A 81 -3.61 4.89 15.93
C GLY A 81 -2.62 4.56 17.06
N GLY A 82 -2.28 5.54 17.90
CA GLY A 82 -1.38 5.34 19.04
C GLY A 82 -1.91 4.33 20.05
N TYR A 83 -3.20 4.44 20.41
CA TYR A 83 -3.82 3.49 21.34
C TYR A 83 -3.80 2.05 20.81
N TYR A 84 -4.30 1.84 19.59
CA TYR A 84 -4.35 0.48 19.02
C TYR A 84 -2.95 -0.07 18.75
N TRP A 85 -2.00 0.76 18.34
CA TRP A 85 -0.62 0.35 18.15
C TRP A 85 0.01 -0.12 19.46
N SER A 86 -0.13 0.66 20.53
CA SER A 86 0.36 0.28 21.87
C SER A 86 -0.26 -1.03 22.33
N ARG A 87 -1.59 -1.18 22.23
CA ARG A 87 -2.29 -2.40 22.64
C ARG A 87 -1.89 -3.62 21.81
N THR A 88 -1.65 -3.45 20.52
CA THR A 88 -1.19 -4.52 19.64
C THR A 88 0.20 -5.01 20.04
N TRP A 89 1.13 -4.08 20.29
CA TRP A 89 2.48 -4.43 20.74
C TRP A 89 2.50 -5.03 22.13
N ASP A 90 1.72 -4.52 23.08
CA ASP A 90 1.56 -5.15 24.39
C ASP A 90 1.06 -6.59 24.26
N HIS A 91 0.11 -6.83 23.36
CA HIS A 91 -0.45 -8.15 23.15
C HIS A 91 0.55 -9.11 22.50
N ILE A 92 1.32 -8.64 21.53
CA ILE A 92 2.40 -9.41 20.90
C ILE A 92 3.50 -9.71 21.93
N TRP A 93 3.89 -8.71 22.72
CA TRP A 93 4.88 -8.86 23.78
C TRP A 93 4.44 -9.88 24.83
N ASN A 94 3.18 -9.80 25.26
CA ASN A 94 2.58 -10.74 26.19
C ASN A 94 2.50 -12.16 25.62
N TYR A 95 2.19 -12.30 24.34
CA TYR A 95 2.17 -13.59 23.65
C TYR A 95 3.55 -14.24 23.59
N ILE A 96 4.61 -13.46 23.33
CA ILE A 96 5.98 -13.97 23.28
C ILE A 96 6.51 -14.32 24.69
N ASN A 97 6.14 -13.53 25.70
CA ASN A 97 6.65 -13.67 27.08
C ASN A 97 5.67 -14.40 28.03
N GLN A 98 4.83 -15.28 27.50
CA GLN A 98 3.94 -16.13 28.29
C GLN A 98 4.70 -16.84 29.42
N GLY A 99 4.14 -16.80 30.63
CA GLY A 99 4.74 -17.40 31.83
C GLY A 99 5.93 -16.67 32.45
N LYS A 100 6.49 -15.63 31.81
CA LYS A 100 7.59 -14.82 32.35
C LYS A 100 7.14 -13.48 32.95
N LEU A 101 5.98 -12.98 32.52
CA LEU A 101 5.42 -11.73 33.03
C LEU A 101 4.82 -11.93 34.42
N TYR A 102 4.94 -10.89 35.27
CA TYR A 102 4.33 -10.86 36.59
C TYR A 102 2.82 -11.11 36.57
N ALA A 103 2.15 -10.68 35.49
CA ALA A 103 0.72 -10.94 35.27
C ALA A 103 0.37 -12.44 35.19
N HIS A 104 1.32 -13.30 34.78
CA HIS A 104 1.12 -14.76 34.67
C HIS A 104 1.56 -15.52 35.91
N ASN A 105 2.44 -14.94 36.72
CA ASN A 105 2.94 -15.56 37.95
C ASN A 105 2.79 -14.58 39.12
N PRO A 106 1.55 -14.35 39.60
CA PRO A 106 1.31 -13.45 40.70
C PRO A 106 2.01 -13.97 41.96
N TYR A 107 2.63 -13.06 42.71
CA TYR A 107 3.26 -13.42 43.97
C TYR A 107 2.19 -13.88 44.97
N VAL A 108 2.31 -15.12 45.44
CA VAL A 108 1.46 -15.67 46.51
C VAL A 108 2.19 -15.47 47.82
N TYR A 109 1.57 -14.76 48.76
CA TYR A 109 2.12 -14.62 50.11
C TYR A 109 2.20 -15.99 50.78
N PRO A 110 3.34 -16.33 51.42
CA PRO A 110 3.41 -17.53 52.21
C PRO A 110 2.38 -17.47 53.35
N PRO A 111 1.78 -18.61 53.73
CA PRO A 111 0.91 -18.66 54.89
C PRO A 111 1.69 -18.19 56.14
N PRO A 112 1.04 -17.47 57.07
CA PRO A 112 1.68 -17.07 58.31
C PRO A 112 2.16 -18.31 59.07
N GLU A 113 3.38 -18.26 59.61
CA GLU A 113 3.90 -19.32 60.48
C GLU A 113 2.98 -19.41 61.70
N GLU A 114 2.47 -20.62 61.99
CA GLU A 114 1.69 -20.88 63.20
C GLU A 114 2.64 -20.85 64.40
N ASP A 115 2.54 -19.78 65.22
CA ASP A 115 3.25 -19.63 66.50
C ASP A 115 2.82 -20.68 67.54
#